data_AF-A0A1H5SE96-F1
#
_entry.id   AF-A0A1H5SE96-F1
#
_cell.length_a   1.000
_cell.length_b   1.000
_cell.length_c   1.000
_cell.angle_alpha   90.00
_cell.angle_beta   90.00
_cell.angle_gamma   90.00
#
_symmetry.space_group_name_H-M   'P 1'
#
loop_
_entity.id
_entity.type
_entity.pdbx_description
1 polymer ?
#
loop_
_entity_poly.entity_id
_entity_poly.type
_entity_poly.pdbx_seq_one_letter_code
_entity_poly.pdbx_strand_id
1 'polypeptide(L)' 'MEYLPKDPAILVSSVNMLLRDEEFDTLEALCYNFGTEPDDVKRYLFGHGFVYSAEQRQFRPIGYDE' A
#
# COMPACT_ATOMS: atom_id res chain seq x y z
N MET A 1 9.13 5.76 -4.71
CA MET A 1 8.33 6.49 -3.70
C MET A 1 8.48 8.03 -3.75
N GLU A 2 8.78 8.63 -4.91
CA GLU A 2 8.92 10.11 -4.98
C GLU A 2 7.56 10.83 -4.92
N TYR A 3 6.56 10.26 -5.57
CA TYR A 3 5.21 10.83 -5.72
C TYR A 3 4.19 10.32 -4.70
N LEU A 4 4.55 9.34 -3.88
CA LEU A 4 3.70 8.81 -2.82
C LEU A 4 4.02 9.50 -1.48
N PRO A 5 3.04 9.60 -0.55
CA PRO A 5 3.28 10.13 0.78
C PRO A 5 4.41 9.37 1.50
N LYS A 6 5.20 10.10 2.29
CA LYS A 6 6.30 9.52 3.08
C LYS A 6 5.92 9.27 4.54
N ASP A 7 4.82 9.83 5.02
CA ASP A 7 4.29 9.45 6.33
C ASP A 7 3.63 8.07 6.21
N PRO A 8 3.98 7.07 7.04
CA PRO A 8 3.46 5.71 6.92
C PRO A 8 1.94 5.62 7.01
N ALA A 9 1.31 6.37 7.93
CA ALA A 9 -0.13 6.31 8.13
C ALA A 9 -0.87 6.94 6.94
N ILE A 10 -0.35 8.06 6.43
CA ILE A 10 -0.90 8.70 5.24
C ILE A 10 -0.68 7.82 4.00
N LEU A 11 0.49 7.20 3.84
CA LEU A 11 0.78 6.30 2.74
C LEU A 11 -0.19 5.12 2.69
N VAL A 12 -0.44 4.47 3.84
CA VAL A 12 -1.44 3.39 3.96
C VAL A 12 -2.81 3.89 3.54
N SER A 13 -3.25 5.04 4.07
CA SER A 13 -4.55 5.61 3.74
C SER A 13 -4.70 5.89 2.25
N SER A 14 -3.68 6.51 1.63
CA SER A 14 -3.69 6.83 0.21
C SER A 14 -3.72 5.58 -0.66
N VAL A 15 -2.82 4.61 -0.41
CA VAL A 15 -2.78 3.37 -1.20
C VAL A 15 -4.09 2.59 -1.07
N ASN A 16 -4.64 2.48 0.13
CA ASN A 16 -5.92 1.78 0.33
C ASN A 16 -7.08 2.48 -0.35
N MET A 17 -7.13 3.82 -0.32
CA MET A 17 -8.18 4.58 -1.01
C MET A 17 -8.11 4.34 -2.53
N LEU A 18 -6.90 4.44 -3.12
CA LEU A 18 -6.68 4.25 -4.55
C LEU A 18 -7.01 2.81 -5.03
N LEU A 19 -6.73 1.80 -4.21
CA LEU A 19 -7.08 0.41 -4.53
C LEU A 19 -8.56 0.09 -4.30
N ARG A 20 -9.20 0.71 -3.29
CA ARG A 20 -10.60 0.48 -2.96
C ARG A 20 -11.54 1.17 -3.94
N ASP A 21 -11.21 2.39 -4.35
CA ASP A 21 -12.04 3.21 -5.24
C ASP A 21 -11.88 2.78 -6.73
N GLU A 22 -11.26 1.61 -6.97
CA GLU A 22 -11.05 0.96 -8.26
C GLU A 22 -10.27 1.82 -9.29
N GLU A 23 -9.54 2.84 -8.83
CA GLU A 23 -8.60 3.57 -9.70
C GLU A 23 -7.47 2.66 -10.19
N PHE A 24 -7.12 1.64 -9.40
CA PHE A 24 -6.15 0.60 -9.76
C PHE A 24 -6.65 -0.78 -9.35
N ASP A 25 -6.56 -1.76 -10.25
CA ASP A 25 -6.97 -3.14 -10.00
C ASP A 25 -6.01 -3.88 -9.04
N THR A 26 -4.74 -3.48 -9.03
CA THR A 26 -3.67 -4.15 -8.29
C THR A 26 -2.67 -3.15 -7.70
N LEU A 27 -1.97 -3.58 -6.65
CA LEU A 27 -0.87 -2.81 -6.08
C LEU A 27 0.26 -2.62 -7.10
N GLU A 28 0.49 -3.60 -7.97
CA GLU A 28 1.44 -3.54 -9.08
C GLU A 28 1.14 -2.38 -10.04
N ALA A 29 -0.12 -2.25 -10.48
CA ALA A 29 -0.54 -1.18 -11.38
C ALA A 29 -0.40 0.21 -10.74
N LEU A 30 -0.79 0.34 -9.46
CA LEU A 30 -0.60 1.56 -8.69
C LEU A 30 0.88 1.92 -8.58
N CYS A 31 1.72 0.97 -8.17
CA CYS A 31 3.15 1.21 -7.97
C CYS A 31 3.85 1.62 -9.27
N TYR A 32 3.51 0.97 -10.39
CA TYR A 32 4.01 1.34 -11.71
C TYR A 32 3.64 2.79 -12.09
N ASN A 33 2.38 3.20 -11.86
CA ASN A 33 1.93 4.56 -12.14
C ASN A 33 2.69 5.63 -11.32
N PHE A 34 3.09 5.31 -10.08
CA PHE A 34 3.86 6.21 -9.22
C PHE A 34 5.39 6.00 -9.29
N GLY A 35 5.87 5.20 -10.24
CA GLY A 35 7.31 4.97 -10.44
C GLY A 35 7.99 4.34 -9.22
N THR A 36 7.40 3.30 -8.65
CA THR A 36 7.95 2.56 -7.52
C THR A 36 7.69 1.06 -7.68
N GLU A 37 8.44 0.22 -6.98
CA GLU A 37 8.18 -1.22 -6.94
C GLU A 37 7.23 -1.58 -5.79
N PRO A 38 6.31 -2.55 -5.97
CA PRO A 38 5.42 -3.02 -4.90
C PRO A 38 6.18 -3.50 -3.67
N ASP A 39 7.32 -4.15 -3.86
CA ASP A 39 8.15 -4.66 -2.77
C ASP A 39 8.75 -3.53 -1.93
N ASP A 40 9.04 -2.37 -2.51
CA ASP A 40 9.55 -1.22 -1.76
C ASP A 40 8.47 -0.67 -0.82
N VAL A 41 7.25 -0.53 -1.33
CA VAL A 41 6.10 -0.08 -0.53
C VAL A 41 5.77 -1.09 0.58
N LYS A 42 5.74 -2.39 0.23
CA LYS A 42 5.50 -3.48 1.20
C LYS A 42 6.55 -3.49 2.30
N ARG A 43 7.84 -3.43 1.97
CA ARG A 43 8.94 -3.43 2.96
C ARG A 43 8.88 -2.19 3.85
N TYR A 44 8.66 -1.03 3.26
CA TYR A 44 8.56 0.22 3.99
C TYR A 44 7.41 0.18 5.01
N LEU A 45 6.22 -0.20 4.58
CA LEU A 45 5.03 -0.26 5.44
C LEU A 45 5.10 -1.39 6.47
N PHE A 46 5.73 -2.51 6.14
CA PHE A 46 6.02 -3.58 7.10
C PHE A 46 6.90 -3.11 8.25
N GLY A 47 7.95 -2.34 7.97
CA GLY A 47 8.78 -1.72 9.00
C GLY A 47 8.04 -0.74 9.91
N HIS A 48 6.83 -0.31 9.53
CA HIS A 48 5.97 0.59 10.30
C HIS A 48 4.69 -0.08 10.81
N GLY A 49 4.63 -1.41 10.82
CA GLY A 49 3.53 -2.15 11.45
C GLY A 49 2.33 -2.46 10.55
N PHE A 50 2.48 -2.37 9.22
CA PHE A 50 1.43 -2.70 8.25
C PHE A 50 1.81 -3.84 7.31
N VAL A 51 0.86 -4.70 6.98
CA VAL A 51 1.02 -5.80 6.03
C VAL A 51 0.03 -5.67 4.87
N TYR A 52 0.48 -5.97 3.65
CA TYR A 52 -0.40 -6.00 2.49
C TYR A 52 -1.23 -7.27 2.45
N SER A 53 -2.53 -7.12 2.25
CA SER A 53 -3.46 -8.22 2.02
C SER A 53 -3.90 -8.22 0.56
N ALA A 54 -3.47 -9.23 -0.21
CA ALA A 54 -3.88 -9.39 -1.60
C ALA A 54 -5.39 -9.66 -1.75
N GLU A 55 -6.00 -10.43 -0.83
CA GLU A 55 -7.43 -10.76 -0.87
C GLU A 55 -8.30 -9.50 -0.76
N GLN A 56 -8.02 -8.67 0.25
CA GLN A 56 -8.73 -7.42 0.50
C GLN A 56 -8.18 -6.22 -0.30
N ARG A 57 -7.13 -6.42 -1.12
CA ARG A 57 -6.43 -5.37 -1.89
C ARG A 57 -6.11 -4.11 -1.07
N GLN A 58 -5.59 -4.30 0.14
CA GLN A 58 -5.26 -3.18 1.05
C GLN A 58 -4.15 -3.52 2.03
N PHE A 59 -3.47 -2.50 2.54
CA PHE A 59 -2.61 -2.56 3.71
C PHE A 59 -3.42 -2.51 5.00
N ARG A 60 -3.03 -3.32 5.99
CA ARG A 60 -3.69 -3.43 7.29
C ARG A 60 -2.66 -3.51 8.41
N PRO A 61 -2.99 -3.15 9.66
CA PRO A 61 -2.09 -3.38 10.79
C PRO A 61 -1.69 -4.85 10.89
N ILE A 62 -0.43 -5.11 11.23
CA ILE A 62 0.03 -6.47 11.55
C ILE A 62 -0.80 -6.99 12.74
N GLY A 63 -1.28 -8.24 12.64
CA GLY A 63 -2.16 -8.86 13.64
C GLY A 63 -3.66 -8.55 13.49
N TYR A 64 -4.08 -7.87 12.40
CA TYR A 64 -5.50 -7.56 12.19
C TYR A 64 -6.41 -8.80 12.05
N ASP A 65 -5.88 -9.88 11.47
CA ASP A 65 -6.62 -11.13 11.22
C ASP A 65 -6.40 -12.20 12.34
N GLU A 66 -5.71 -11.85 13.43
CA GLU A 66 -5.43 -12.74 14.58
C GLU A 66 -6.52 -12.74 15.66
#